data_AF-A0A4Q5UJQ6-F1
#
_entry.id   AF-A0A4Q5UJQ6-F1
#
_cell.length_a   1.000
_cell.length_b   1.000
_cell.length_c   1.000
_cell.angle_alpha   90.00
_cell.angle_beta   90.00
_cell.angle_gamma   90.00
#
_symmetry.space_group_name_H-M   'P 1'
#
loop_
_entity.id
_entity.type
_entity.pdbx_description
1 polymer ?
#
loop_
_entity_poly.entity_id
_entity_poly.type
_entity_poly.pdbx_seq_one_letter_code
_entity_poly.pdbx_strand_id
1 'polypeptide(L)'
;MNARNIHELSKMTGAPVVWRFNDLNAFTGGCHYSNGCTNYHTGCGNCPALLHPSTKDRSWRNAQAKMHWLGQSRLCFVSSTSEIDEQLKSSAVAKVCRTRLVMLSCQSKNFRPADKKNAAIELGLPPHKQIIFFGANDLSDPRKGFSELVQSLELLKAKLTREQQEKILLVYASKATAMQVSLPFPSIQLPFLNGDDQLAKVYQAATLFVSPSIEDAGPMMLLESILCGTPTIAYAIGLARDAVINNVTGFIVPPADVDKFAEGIKAVVQMPAGEYASLSRRCHQRGIDLFSEKRELAEYEELFAELIKSNGNDR
;
A
#
# COMPACT_ATOMS: atom_id res chain seq x y z
N MET A 1 21.23 1.13 7.58
CA MET A 1 22.38 1.44 6.70
C MET A 1 22.21 2.87 6.19
N ASN A 2 23.26 3.71 6.19
CA ASN A 2 23.16 5.11 5.72
C ASN A 2 23.82 5.27 4.34
N ALA A 3 23.67 6.43 3.71
CA ALA A 3 24.22 6.72 2.38
C ALA A 3 25.74 6.53 2.27
N ARG A 4 26.49 6.84 3.34
CA ARG A 4 27.93 6.63 3.39
C ARG A 4 28.28 5.15 3.36
N ASN A 5 27.60 4.33 4.15
CA ASN A 5 27.83 2.87 4.16
C ASN A 5 27.53 2.25 2.79
N ILE A 6 26.51 2.75 2.09
CA ILE A 6 26.16 2.29 0.73
C ILE A 6 27.27 2.67 -0.27
N HIS A 7 27.79 3.89 -0.16
CA HIS A 7 28.93 4.32 -0.96
C HIS A 7 30.17 3.47 -0.70
N GLU A 8 30.52 3.26 0.57
CA GLU A 8 31.66 2.43 0.97
C GLU A 8 31.50 0.99 0.44
N LEU A 9 30.31 0.39 0.53
CA LEU A 9 30.03 -0.93 -0.03
C LEU A 9 30.19 -0.96 -1.56
N SER A 10 29.62 0.01 -2.27
CA SER A 10 29.73 0.11 -3.74
C SER A 10 31.19 0.27 -4.16
N LYS A 11 31.97 1.08 -3.44
CA LYS A 11 33.40 1.29 -3.70
C LYS A 11 34.24 0.05 -3.42
N MET A 12 34.01 -0.62 -2.28
CA MET A 12 34.77 -1.81 -1.88
C MET A 12 34.53 -3.00 -2.81
N THR A 13 33.31 -3.18 -3.27
CA THR A 13 32.93 -4.32 -4.12
C THR A 13 33.08 -4.03 -5.61
N GLY A 14 33.10 -2.75 -6.00
CA GLY A 14 33.00 -2.32 -7.39
C GLY A 14 31.65 -2.67 -8.04
N ALA A 15 30.70 -3.22 -7.28
CA ALA A 15 29.40 -3.65 -7.78
C ALA A 15 28.41 -2.47 -7.82
N PRO A 16 27.51 -2.44 -8.81
CA PRO A 16 26.34 -1.58 -8.74
C PRO A 16 25.46 -2.00 -7.55
N VAL A 17 24.93 -1.01 -6.82
CA VAL A 17 23.98 -1.22 -5.73
C VAL A 17 22.59 -0.91 -6.25
N VAL A 18 21.65 -1.82 -6.03
CA VAL A 18 20.22 -1.58 -6.23
C VAL A 18 19.57 -1.39 -4.87
N TRP A 19 19.02 -0.20 -4.62
CA TRP A 19 18.35 0.12 -3.36
C TRP A 19 16.86 0.29 -3.59
N ARG A 20 16.12 -0.76 -3.22
CA ARG A 20 14.66 -0.77 -3.18
C ARG A 20 14.13 -0.16 -1.88
N PHE A 21 13.09 0.66 -1.96
CA PHE A 21 12.42 1.23 -0.79
C PHE A 21 10.94 1.45 -1.07
N ASN A 22 10.16 1.45 0.01
CA ASN A 22 8.73 1.70 -0.03
C ASN A 22 8.38 3.07 0.57
N ASP A 23 9.22 3.59 1.47
CA ASP A 23 9.00 4.87 2.14
C ASP A 23 9.89 5.97 1.56
N LEU A 24 9.62 7.22 1.96
CA LEU A 24 10.27 8.40 1.42
C LEU A 24 11.67 8.63 2.01
N ASN A 25 12.10 7.86 3.01
CA ASN A 25 13.34 8.14 3.73
C ASN A 25 14.52 8.15 2.78
N ALA A 26 14.60 7.23 1.83
CA ALA A 26 15.74 7.10 0.92
C ALA A 26 16.12 8.43 0.22
N PHE A 27 15.13 9.28 -0.08
CA PHE A 27 15.32 10.52 -0.85
C PHE A 27 14.92 11.81 -0.11
N THR A 28 14.48 11.74 1.15
CA THR A 28 14.21 12.92 2.00
C THR A 28 15.33 13.16 3.03
N GLY A 29 15.18 14.21 3.83
CA GLY A 29 16.03 14.52 4.99
C GLY A 29 15.90 13.55 6.17
N GLY A 30 15.09 12.50 6.04
CA GLY A 30 14.95 11.42 7.02
C GLY A 30 13.52 11.11 7.45
N CYS A 31 12.51 11.74 6.83
CA CYS A 31 11.12 11.37 7.07
C CYS A 31 10.73 10.17 6.19
N HIS A 32 10.03 9.20 6.79
CA HIS A 32 9.48 8.05 6.06
C HIS A 32 8.23 8.43 5.27
N TYR A 33 7.53 9.48 5.71
CA TYR A 33 6.40 10.06 5.02
C TYR A 33 6.49 11.58 5.06
N SER A 34 5.89 12.25 4.08
CA SER A 34 6.06 13.69 3.91
C SER A 34 5.08 14.50 4.76
N ASN A 35 3.92 13.94 5.09
CA ASN A 35 2.81 14.67 5.69
C ASN A 35 2.51 15.99 4.94
N GLY A 36 2.55 15.94 3.61
CA GLY A 36 2.36 17.09 2.72
C GLY A 36 3.58 18.02 2.54
N CYS A 37 4.69 17.79 3.25
CA CYS A 37 5.92 18.59 3.09
C CYS A 37 6.62 18.30 1.76
N THR A 38 6.95 19.36 1.01
CA THR A 38 7.57 19.26 -0.32
C THR A 38 9.04 19.73 -0.35
N ASN A 39 9.63 20.08 0.80
CA ASN A 39 11.00 20.62 0.86
C ASN A 39 12.07 19.64 0.33
N TYR A 40 11.76 18.34 0.20
CA TYR A 40 12.67 17.36 -0.40
C TYR A 40 12.96 17.61 -1.89
N HIS A 41 12.12 18.36 -2.60
CA HIS A 41 12.39 18.78 -3.99
C HIS A 41 13.66 19.63 -4.11
N THR A 42 14.00 20.38 -3.07
CA THR A 42 15.14 21.30 -3.03
C THR A 42 16.24 20.87 -2.04
N GLY A 43 16.15 19.65 -1.49
CA GLY A 43 17.17 19.12 -0.58
C GLY A 43 16.90 19.38 0.90
N CYS A 44 15.63 19.46 1.30
CA CYS A 44 15.15 19.62 2.67
C CYS A 44 15.64 20.90 3.37
N GLY A 45 15.37 21.01 4.69
CA GLY A 45 15.49 22.23 5.48
C GLY A 45 14.12 22.74 5.93
N ASN A 46 14.12 23.60 6.96
CA ASN A 46 12.91 24.10 7.63
C ASN A 46 11.92 22.98 7.96
N CYS A 47 12.42 21.87 8.50
CA CYS A 47 11.63 20.65 8.67
C CYS A 47 10.54 20.85 9.75
N PRO A 48 9.24 20.68 9.41
CA PRO A 48 8.16 20.88 10.36
C PRO A 48 8.15 19.84 11.49
N ALA A 49 8.83 18.71 11.31
CA ALA A 49 8.96 17.67 12.33
C ALA A 49 10.04 17.97 13.39
N LEU A 50 10.82 19.04 13.24
CA LEU A 50 11.84 19.43 14.21
C LEU A 50 11.31 20.54 15.13
N LEU A 51 11.68 20.48 16.42
CA LEU A 51 11.34 21.52 17.40
C LEU A 51 11.87 22.91 17.02
N HIS A 52 13.03 22.96 16.36
CA HIS A 52 13.72 24.20 15.96
C HIS A 52 14.13 24.13 14.47
N PRO A 53 13.20 24.36 13.54
CA PRO A 53 13.48 24.31 12.11
C PRO A 53 14.39 25.44 11.65
N SER A 54 15.24 25.17 10.67
CA SER A 54 16.05 26.19 9.99
C SER A 54 16.50 25.71 8.62
N THR A 55 16.98 26.62 7.77
CA THR A 55 17.40 26.31 6.40
C THR A 55 18.52 25.26 6.33
N LYS A 56 19.33 25.11 7.39
CA LYS A 56 20.42 24.11 7.49
C LYS A 56 20.25 23.18 8.70
N ASP A 57 19.00 22.86 9.04
CA ASP A 57 18.68 21.92 10.12
C ASP A 57 19.12 20.47 9.80
N ARG A 58 18.79 19.54 10.70
CA ARG A 58 19.18 18.12 10.57
C ARG A 58 18.65 17.50 9.27
N SER A 59 17.44 17.88 8.81
CA SER A 59 16.87 17.33 7.58
C SER A 59 17.68 17.74 6.36
N TRP A 60 18.09 19.01 6.29
CA TRP A 60 18.94 19.51 5.22
C TRP A 60 20.29 18.80 5.24
N ARG A 61 20.96 18.71 6.41
CA ARG A 61 22.27 18.03 6.53
C ARG A 61 22.21 16.57 6.08
N ASN A 62 21.15 15.86 6.45
CA ASN A 62 20.92 14.48 6.02
C ASN A 62 20.73 14.38 4.50
N ALA A 63 19.93 15.27 3.90
CA ALA A 63 19.73 15.29 2.45
C ALA A 63 21.01 15.64 1.69
N GLN A 64 21.79 16.61 2.16
CA GLN A 64 23.10 16.95 1.58
C GLN A 64 24.08 15.77 1.66
N ALA A 65 24.15 15.10 2.82
CA ALA A 65 24.98 13.91 2.98
C ALA A 65 24.55 12.79 2.03
N LYS A 66 23.24 12.54 1.86
CA LYS A 66 22.73 11.59 0.87
C LYS A 66 23.16 11.95 -0.54
N MET A 67 22.93 13.20 -0.96
CA MET A 67 23.32 13.63 -2.31
C MET A 67 24.83 13.51 -2.55
N HIS A 68 25.64 13.88 -1.56
CA HIS A 68 27.09 13.77 -1.65
C HIS A 68 27.56 12.31 -1.82
N TRP A 69 27.17 11.42 -0.92
CA TRP A 69 27.66 10.03 -0.94
C TRP A 69 27.04 9.22 -2.09
N LEU A 70 25.74 9.36 -2.32
CA LEU A 70 25.06 8.58 -3.34
C LEU A 70 25.40 9.05 -4.75
N GLY A 71 25.67 10.35 -4.95
CA GLY A 71 26.17 10.88 -6.23
C GLY A 71 27.56 10.38 -6.64
N GLN A 72 28.33 9.85 -5.68
CA GLN A 72 29.62 9.21 -5.92
C GLN A 72 29.53 7.68 -5.96
N SER A 73 28.31 7.13 -5.92
CA SER A 73 28.06 5.70 -5.83
C SER A 73 27.46 5.18 -7.13
N ARG A 74 27.76 3.92 -7.48
CA ARG A 74 27.09 3.23 -8.57
C ARG A 74 25.75 2.69 -8.07
N LEU A 75 24.81 3.59 -7.86
CA LEU A 75 23.51 3.29 -7.25
C LEU A 75 22.37 3.43 -8.27
N CYS A 76 21.46 2.46 -8.25
CA CYS A 76 20.12 2.63 -8.80
C CYS A 76 19.09 2.54 -7.68
N PHE A 77 18.29 3.58 -7.52
CA PHE A 77 17.10 3.55 -6.69
C PHE A 77 15.98 2.79 -7.39
N VAL A 78 15.27 1.96 -6.63
CA VAL A 78 14.09 1.23 -7.09
C VAL A 78 12.88 1.60 -6.23
N SER A 79 11.96 2.33 -6.84
CA SER A 79 10.65 2.67 -6.27
C SER A 79 9.66 1.52 -6.52
N SER A 80 8.70 1.36 -5.60
CA SER A 80 7.78 0.20 -5.59
C SER A 80 6.34 0.50 -6.03
N THR A 81 5.98 1.78 -6.21
CA THR A 81 4.66 2.28 -6.63
C THR A 81 4.84 3.52 -7.50
N SER A 82 3.86 3.86 -8.34
CA SER A 82 3.97 5.05 -9.19
C SER A 82 4.07 6.34 -8.38
N GLU A 83 3.37 6.43 -7.25
CA GLU A 83 3.40 7.60 -6.38
C GLU A 83 4.77 7.83 -5.76
N ILE A 84 5.40 6.78 -5.23
CA ILE A 84 6.76 6.89 -4.68
C ILE A 84 7.76 7.23 -5.78
N ASP A 85 7.57 6.71 -7.00
CA ASP A 85 8.41 7.05 -8.14
C ASP A 85 8.29 8.53 -8.56
N GLU A 86 7.07 9.06 -8.61
CA GLU A 86 6.79 10.49 -8.86
C GLU A 86 7.47 11.38 -7.79
N GLN A 87 7.34 11.01 -6.52
CA GLN A 87 7.97 11.72 -5.39
C GLN A 87 9.51 11.61 -5.45
N LEU A 88 10.05 10.43 -5.75
CA LEU A 88 11.49 10.25 -5.93
C LEU A 88 12.01 11.13 -7.06
N LYS A 89 11.41 11.04 -8.25
CA LYS A 89 11.84 11.80 -9.45
C LYS A 89 11.80 13.30 -9.24
N SER A 90 10.86 13.78 -8.43
CA SER A 90 10.77 15.20 -8.08
C SER A 90 11.74 15.63 -6.97
N SER A 91 12.46 14.71 -6.31
CA SER A 91 13.39 15.01 -5.22
C SER A 91 14.73 15.57 -5.71
N ALA A 92 15.43 16.32 -4.85
CA ALA A 92 16.81 16.74 -5.14
C ALA A 92 17.78 15.54 -5.23
N VAL A 93 17.51 14.47 -4.48
CA VAL A 93 18.35 13.27 -4.44
C VAL A 93 18.32 12.50 -5.77
N ALA A 94 17.19 12.48 -6.49
CA ALA A 94 17.12 11.83 -7.81
C ALA A 94 18.00 12.49 -8.88
N LYS A 95 18.46 13.73 -8.68
CA LYS A 95 19.36 14.42 -9.62
C LYS A 95 20.77 13.83 -9.66
N VAL A 96 21.14 13.06 -8.64
CA VAL A 96 22.49 12.51 -8.50
C VAL A 96 22.52 10.98 -8.53
N CYS A 97 21.38 10.33 -8.78
CA CYS A 97 21.28 8.87 -8.80
C CYS A 97 20.39 8.38 -9.94
N ARG A 98 20.65 7.18 -10.45
CA ARG A 98 19.73 6.51 -11.36
C ARG A 98 18.48 6.08 -10.59
N THR A 99 17.33 6.13 -11.25
CA THR A 99 16.05 5.66 -10.71
C THR A 99 15.40 4.66 -11.67
N ARG A 100 14.67 3.70 -11.13
CA ARG A 100 13.84 2.74 -11.87
C ARG A 100 12.59 2.46 -11.04
N LEU A 101 11.43 2.42 -11.68
CA LEU A 101 10.22 1.86 -11.07
C LEU A 101 10.20 0.36 -11.30
N VAL A 102 10.07 -0.42 -10.22
CA VAL A 102 9.76 -1.85 -10.26
C VAL A 102 8.63 -2.09 -9.28
N MET A 103 7.43 -2.32 -9.81
CA MET A 103 6.22 -2.43 -8.98
C MET A 103 6.30 -3.60 -8.02
N LEU A 104 5.83 -3.40 -6.79
CA LEU A 104 5.77 -4.43 -5.76
C LEU A 104 4.98 -5.67 -6.23
N SER A 105 5.55 -6.86 -6.04
CA SER A 105 4.82 -8.12 -6.23
C SER A 105 4.42 -8.76 -4.90
N CYS A 106 3.52 -9.74 -4.97
CA CYS A 106 3.26 -10.67 -3.87
C CYS A 106 3.72 -12.07 -4.29
N GLN A 107 4.51 -12.71 -3.42
CA GLN A 107 5.16 -13.99 -3.71
C GLN A 107 4.28 -15.21 -3.35
N SER A 108 3.16 -14.99 -2.65
CA SER A 108 2.37 -16.10 -2.13
C SER A 108 1.37 -16.62 -3.16
N LYS A 109 1.45 -17.93 -3.43
CA LYS A 109 0.51 -18.65 -4.30
C LYS A 109 -0.87 -18.83 -3.68
N ASN A 110 -1.00 -18.52 -2.39
CA ASN A 110 -2.23 -18.68 -1.62
C ASN A 110 -3.24 -17.55 -1.87
N PHE A 111 -2.76 -16.36 -2.23
CA PHE A 111 -3.63 -15.26 -2.62
C PHE A 111 -4.13 -15.48 -4.05
N ARG A 112 -5.28 -16.15 -4.14
CA ARG A 112 -5.98 -16.48 -5.38
C ARG A 112 -7.48 -16.60 -5.11
N PRO A 113 -8.34 -16.47 -6.13
CA PRO A 113 -9.77 -16.64 -5.96
C PRO A 113 -10.12 -18.04 -5.45
N ALA A 114 -11.15 -18.11 -4.60
CA ALA A 114 -11.73 -19.36 -4.11
C ALA A 114 -13.24 -19.21 -3.94
N ASP A 115 -13.93 -20.29 -3.60
CA ASP A 115 -15.35 -20.21 -3.26
C ASP A 115 -15.54 -19.46 -1.92
N LYS A 116 -16.23 -18.32 -2.00
CA LYS A 116 -16.44 -17.42 -0.87
C LYS A 116 -17.18 -18.08 0.29
N LYS A 117 -18.18 -18.92 0.00
CA LYS A 117 -19.01 -19.54 1.04
C LYS A 117 -18.21 -20.58 1.80
N ASN A 118 -17.43 -21.39 1.09
CA ASN A 118 -16.55 -22.38 1.69
C ASN A 118 -15.46 -21.71 2.54
N ALA A 119 -14.83 -20.64 2.03
CA ALA A 119 -13.85 -19.87 2.79
C ALA A 119 -14.44 -19.29 4.10
N ALA A 120 -15.67 -18.78 4.05
CA ALA A 120 -16.38 -18.30 5.25
C ALA A 120 -16.64 -19.44 6.25
N ILE A 121 -17.12 -20.61 5.77
CA ILE A 121 -17.38 -21.79 6.62
C ILE A 121 -16.10 -22.26 7.31
N GLU A 122 -14.98 -22.34 6.59
CA GLU A 122 -13.68 -22.75 7.13
C GLU A 122 -13.16 -21.80 8.22
N LEU A 123 -13.54 -20.51 8.16
CA LEU A 123 -13.22 -19.51 9.17
C LEU A 123 -14.23 -19.45 10.32
N GLY A 124 -15.30 -20.27 10.28
CA GLY A 124 -16.41 -20.18 11.24
C GLY A 124 -17.24 -18.90 11.08
N LEU A 125 -17.18 -18.24 9.93
CA LEU A 125 -17.94 -17.04 9.60
C LEU A 125 -19.26 -17.41 8.90
N PRO A 126 -20.34 -16.63 9.12
CA PRO A 126 -21.63 -16.88 8.49
C PRO A 126 -21.57 -16.70 6.95
N PRO A 127 -21.79 -17.76 6.14
CA PRO A 127 -21.56 -17.72 4.68
C PRO A 127 -22.61 -16.94 3.87
N HIS A 128 -23.68 -16.49 4.52
CA HIS A 128 -24.73 -15.67 3.92
C HIS A 128 -24.52 -14.17 4.14
N LYS A 129 -23.55 -13.77 4.98
CA LYS A 129 -23.25 -12.36 5.24
C LYS A 129 -22.35 -11.78 4.16
N GLN A 130 -22.51 -10.51 3.90
CA GLN A 130 -21.58 -9.69 3.15
C GLN A 130 -20.48 -9.22 4.09
N ILE A 131 -19.33 -9.89 4.02
CA ILE A 131 -18.18 -9.58 4.86
C ILE A 131 -17.44 -8.38 4.30
N ILE A 132 -17.26 -7.34 5.13
CA ILE A 132 -16.37 -6.20 4.87
C ILE A 132 -15.12 -6.41 5.71
N PHE A 133 -13.99 -6.66 5.05
CA PHE A 133 -12.72 -6.92 5.72
C PHE A 133 -11.83 -5.67 5.77
N PHE A 134 -11.19 -5.43 6.91
CA PHE A 134 -10.12 -4.44 7.06
C PHE A 134 -9.10 -4.88 8.12
N GLY A 135 -7.91 -4.31 8.11
CA GLY A 135 -6.93 -4.63 9.14
C GLY A 135 -5.71 -3.74 9.10
N ALA A 136 -5.01 -3.70 10.24
CA ALA A 136 -3.73 -3.04 10.40
C ALA A 136 -3.02 -3.65 11.62
N ASN A 137 -1.70 -3.45 11.73
CA ASN A 137 -0.99 -3.83 12.96
C ASN A 137 -1.55 -3.10 14.19
N ASP A 138 -1.82 -1.81 14.03
CA ASP A 138 -2.40 -0.94 15.05
C ASP A 138 -3.46 -0.06 14.38
N LEU A 139 -4.72 -0.21 14.80
CA LEU A 139 -5.84 0.58 14.31
C LEU A 139 -5.92 1.97 14.96
N SER A 140 -5.15 2.22 16.03
CA SER A 140 -5.10 3.53 16.69
C SER A 140 -4.14 4.50 16.00
N ASP A 141 -3.27 4.01 15.10
CA ASP A 141 -2.40 4.87 14.29
C ASP A 141 -3.26 5.73 13.34
N PRO A 142 -3.26 7.06 13.49
CA PRO A 142 -4.08 7.95 12.66
C PRO A 142 -3.83 7.78 11.16
N ARG A 143 -2.62 7.36 10.76
CA ARG A 143 -2.28 7.11 9.35
C ARG A 143 -3.09 5.98 8.73
N LYS A 144 -3.63 5.06 9.54
CA LYS A 144 -4.48 3.96 9.08
C LYS A 144 -5.94 4.38 8.87
N GLY A 145 -6.30 5.61 9.25
CA GLY A 145 -7.60 6.23 8.96
C GLY A 145 -8.81 5.48 9.50
N PHE A 146 -8.66 4.81 10.64
CA PHE A 146 -9.76 4.04 11.23
C PHE A 146 -10.91 4.95 11.70
N SER A 147 -10.62 6.17 12.16
CA SER A 147 -11.65 7.16 12.51
C SER A 147 -12.54 7.49 11.30
N GLU A 148 -11.92 7.69 10.14
CA GLU A 148 -12.56 7.99 8.88
C GLU A 148 -13.38 6.79 8.38
N LEU A 149 -12.88 5.57 8.59
CA LEU A 149 -13.66 4.36 8.30
C LEU A 149 -14.92 4.27 9.16
N VAL A 150 -14.83 4.51 10.47
CA VAL A 150 -16.00 4.50 11.36
C VAL A 150 -17.04 5.51 10.90
N GLN A 151 -16.62 6.75 10.58
CA GLN A 151 -17.51 7.77 10.03
C GLN A 151 -18.18 7.32 8.72
N SER A 152 -17.40 6.72 7.81
CA SER A 152 -17.92 6.18 6.55
C SER A 152 -18.94 5.06 6.76
N LEU A 153 -18.72 4.18 7.75
CA LEU A 153 -19.63 3.10 8.09
C LEU A 153 -20.93 3.60 8.75
N GLU A 154 -20.88 4.68 9.55
CA GLU A 154 -22.08 5.33 10.09
C GLU A 154 -22.93 5.95 8.97
N LEU A 155 -22.28 6.65 8.04
CA LEU A 155 -22.94 7.20 6.84
C LEU A 155 -23.55 6.09 5.99
N LEU A 156 -22.85 4.98 5.82
CA LEU A 156 -23.36 3.79 5.13
C LEU A 156 -24.62 3.27 5.83
N LYS A 157 -24.57 3.06 7.16
CA LYS A 157 -25.70 2.56 7.94
C LYS A 157 -26.94 3.43 7.78
N ALA A 158 -26.79 4.75 7.82
CA ALA A 158 -27.88 5.70 7.62
C ALA A 158 -28.52 5.60 6.22
N LYS A 159 -27.77 5.13 5.22
CA LYS A 159 -28.22 5.00 3.81
C LYS A 159 -28.79 3.61 3.47
N LEU A 160 -28.77 2.66 4.40
CA LEU A 160 -29.21 1.27 4.17
C LEU A 160 -30.52 0.97 4.91
N THR A 161 -31.37 0.14 4.30
CA THR A 161 -32.55 -0.41 4.99
C THR A 161 -32.12 -1.41 6.07
N ARG A 162 -33.01 -1.68 7.04
CA ARG A 162 -32.73 -2.66 8.11
C ARG A 162 -32.33 -4.04 7.56
N GLU A 163 -33.02 -4.51 6.52
CA GLU A 163 -32.70 -5.80 5.88
C GLU A 163 -31.30 -5.79 5.24
N GLN A 164 -30.88 -4.67 4.65
CA GLN A 164 -29.54 -4.52 4.09
C GLN A 164 -28.47 -4.48 5.19
N GLN A 165 -28.75 -3.76 6.29
CA GLN A 165 -27.85 -3.71 7.45
C GLN A 165 -27.65 -5.10 8.06
N GLU A 166 -28.71 -5.90 8.17
CA GLU A 166 -28.67 -7.26 8.70
C GLU A 166 -27.84 -8.22 7.82
N LYS A 167 -27.52 -7.88 6.57
CA LYS A 167 -26.64 -8.70 5.71
C LYS A 167 -25.16 -8.42 5.92
N ILE A 168 -24.79 -7.27 6.51
CA ILE A 168 -23.39 -6.85 6.64
C ILE A 168 -22.76 -7.46 7.90
N LEU A 169 -21.50 -7.88 7.77
CA LEU A 169 -20.63 -8.29 8.87
C LEU A 169 -19.26 -7.63 8.68
N LEU A 170 -18.78 -6.92 9.69
CA LEU A 170 -17.42 -6.41 9.71
C LEU A 170 -16.50 -7.51 10.23
N VAL A 171 -15.41 -7.75 9.53
CA VAL A 171 -14.34 -8.65 9.99
C VAL A 171 -13.06 -7.85 9.99
N TYR A 172 -12.29 -7.92 11.08
CA TYR A 172 -11.04 -7.19 11.13
C TYR A 172 -9.94 -7.90 11.89
N ALA A 173 -8.70 -7.60 11.52
CA ALA A 173 -7.49 -8.12 12.17
C ALA A 173 -6.62 -6.97 12.69
N SER A 174 -6.19 -7.07 13.96
CA SER A 174 -5.30 -6.10 14.62
C SER A 174 -4.52 -6.77 15.76
N LYS A 175 -3.28 -6.33 16.01
CA LYS A 175 -2.51 -6.77 17.19
C LYS A 175 -2.98 -6.09 18.47
N ALA A 176 -3.53 -4.88 18.37
CA ALA A 176 -3.97 -4.13 19.53
C ALA A 176 -5.20 -4.81 20.15
N THR A 177 -5.08 -5.24 21.40
CA THR A 177 -6.05 -6.04 22.14
C THR A 177 -7.22 -5.25 22.72
N ALA A 178 -7.28 -3.93 22.56
CA ALA A 178 -8.10 -3.08 23.43
C ALA A 178 -8.70 -1.82 22.79
N MET A 179 -9.02 -1.83 21.49
CA MET A 179 -9.95 -0.82 20.98
C MET A 179 -11.38 -1.29 21.19
N GLN A 180 -11.98 -0.90 22.32
CA GLN A 180 -13.45 -0.87 22.49
C GLN A 180 -14.01 0.23 21.58
N VAL A 181 -13.93 0.07 20.27
CA VAL A 181 -14.63 0.96 19.35
C VAL A 181 -15.95 0.34 19.00
N SER A 182 -17.01 1.08 19.30
CA SER A 182 -18.35 0.73 18.82
C SER A 182 -18.36 0.88 17.32
N LEU A 183 -18.54 -0.24 16.62
CA LEU A 183 -18.74 -0.26 15.19
C LEU A 183 -20.25 -0.24 14.88
N PRO A 184 -20.68 0.46 13.81
CA PRO A 184 -22.10 0.59 13.45
C PRO A 184 -22.78 -0.74 13.06
N PHE A 185 -22.00 -1.75 12.70
CA PHE A 185 -22.47 -3.07 12.27
C PHE A 185 -21.90 -4.16 13.18
N PRO A 186 -22.53 -5.36 13.22
CA PRO A 186 -21.94 -6.52 13.87
C PRO A 186 -20.51 -6.75 13.38
N SER A 187 -19.59 -7.02 14.30
CA SER A 187 -18.17 -7.14 14.00
C SER A 187 -17.52 -8.33 14.68
N ILE A 188 -16.61 -9.00 13.98
CA ILE A 188 -15.75 -10.05 14.51
C ILE A 188 -14.30 -9.61 14.37
N GLN A 189 -13.58 -9.58 15.49
CA GLN A 189 -12.13 -9.47 15.49
C GLN A 189 -11.53 -10.86 15.30
N LEU A 190 -10.74 -11.03 14.25
CA LEU A 190 -9.88 -12.19 14.10
C LEU A 190 -8.62 -12.00 14.95
N PRO A 191 -8.03 -13.09 15.48
CA PRO A 191 -6.71 -13.02 16.09
C PRO A 191 -5.70 -12.51 15.07
N PHE A 192 -4.53 -12.09 15.54
CA PHE A 192 -3.45 -11.77 14.62
C PHE A 192 -3.10 -13.02 13.78
N LEU A 193 -3.37 -12.95 12.48
CA LEU A 193 -3.20 -14.06 11.57
C LEU A 193 -1.73 -14.14 11.16
N ASN A 194 -1.08 -15.23 11.53
CA ASN A 194 0.29 -15.50 11.11
C ASN A 194 0.24 -16.40 9.87
N GLY A 195 0.72 -15.86 8.75
CA GLY A 195 0.91 -16.61 7.52
C GLY A 195 -0.20 -16.43 6.49
N ASP A 196 0.21 -16.61 5.23
CA ASP A 196 -0.58 -16.26 4.06
C ASP A 196 -1.84 -17.12 3.90
N ASP A 197 -1.83 -18.38 4.37
CA ASP A 197 -2.97 -19.29 4.22
C ASP A 197 -4.24 -18.78 4.91
N GLN A 198 -4.11 -18.39 6.19
CA GLN A 198 -5.26 -17.90 6.95
C GLN A 198 -5.73 -16.56 6.41
N LEU A 199 -4.80 -15.67 6.08
CA LEU A 199 -5.12 -14.34 5.58
C LEU A 199 -5.77 -14.43 4.18
N ALA A 200 -5.30 -15.32 3.30
CA ALA A 200 -5.91 -15.59 2.02
C ALA A 200 -7.38 -16.02 2.15
N LYS A 201 -7.69 -16.91 3.10
CA LYS A 201 -9.07 -17.33 3.38
C LYS A 201 -9.96 -16.16 3.79
N VAL A 202 -9.44 -15.21 4.56
CA VAL A 202 -10.21 -14.03 4.96
C VAL A 202 -10.56 -13.18 3.75
N TYR A 203 -9.60 -12.90 2.87
CA TYR A 203 -9.91 -12.20 1.62
C TYR A 203 -10.89 -12.97 0.75
N GLN A 204 -10.73 -14.29 0.62
CA GLN A 204 -11.61 -15.16 -0.16
C GLN A 204 -13.05 -15.18 0.39
N ALA A 205 -13.23 -15.13 1.71
CA ALA A 205 -14.53 -15.02 2.36
C ALA A 205 -15.13 -13.60 2.27
N ALA A 206 -14.28 -12.58 2.13
CA ALA A 206 -14.72 -11.19 2.10
C ALA A 206 -15.51 -10.85 0.82
N THR A 207 -16.53 -10.02 0.96
CA THR A 207 -17.22 -9.39 -0.18
C THR A 207 -16.43 -8.19 -0.71
N LEU A 208 -15.83 -7.42 0.18
CA LEU A 208 -14.88 -6.38 -0.17
C LEU A 208 -13.84 -6.22 0.94
N PHE A 209 -12.68 -5.71 0.54
CA PHE A 209 -11.67 -5.19 1.45
C PHE A 209 -11.74 -3.66 1.46
N VAL A 210 -11.58 -3.05 2.63
CA VAL A 210 -11.48 -1.60 2.76
C VAL A 210 -10.12 -1.21 3.31
N SER A 211 -9.46 -0.26 2.65
CA SER A 211 -8.18 0.32 3.06
C SER A 211 -8.33 1.83 3.26
N PRO A 212 -8.70 2.26 4.48
CA PRO A 212 -8.91 3.67 4.79
C PRO A 212 -7.60 4.41 5.15
N SER A 213 -6.43 3.89 4.76
CA SER A 213 -5.15 4.52 5.08
C SER A 213 -5.07 5.94 4.52
N ILE A 214 -4.74 6.90 5.38
CA ILE A 214 -4.49 8.30 5.03
C ILE A 214 -3.06 8.49 4.51
N GLU A 215 -2.11 7.74 5.09
CA GLU A 215 -0.72 7.77 4.68
C GLU A 215 -0.10 6.36 4.77
N ASP A 216 0.25 5.81 3.61
CA ASP A 216 0.81 4.47 3.48
C ASP A 216 1.61 4.38 2.18
N ALA A 217 2.71 3.66 2.20
CA ALA A 217 3.54 3.42 1.02
C ALA A 217 2.87 2.48 0.00
N GLY A 218 1.85 1.74 0.42
CA GLY A 218 1.19 0.70 -0.37
C GLY A 218 1.11 -0.58 0.44
N PRO A 219 -0.01 -0.85 1.14
CA PRO A 219 -0.10 -2.00 2.02
C PRO A 219 -0.17 -3.30 1.21
N MET A 220 0.61 -4.29 1.61
CA MET A 220 0.53 -5.67 1.09
C MET A 220 -0.91 -6.20 1.10
N MET A 221 -1.70 -5.83 2.11
CA MET A 221 -3.09 -6.25 2.23
C MET A 221 -3.98 -5.86 1.04
N LEU A 222 -3.73 -4.70 0.43
CA LEU A 222 -4.46 -4.28 -0.76
C LEU A 222 -4.14 -5.20 -1.93
N LEU A 223 -2.86 -5.54 -2.10
CA LEU A 223 -2.40 -6.44 -3.14
C LEU A 223 -2.96 -7.86 -2.94
N GLU A 224 -2.87 -8.37 -1.72
CA GLU A 224 -3.38 -9.69 -1.34
C GLU A 224 -4.89 -9.81 -1.60
N SER A 225 -5.66 -8.78 -1.25
CA SER A 225 -7.09 -8.72 -1.54
C SER A 225 -7.38 -8.81 -3.04
N ILE A 226 -6.67 -8.00 -3.84
CA ILE A 226 -6.85 -7.96 -5.28
C ILE A 226 -6.49 -9.30 -5.92
N LEU A 227 -5.40 -9.93 -5.47
CA LEU A 227 -4.99 -11.27 -5.91
C LEU A 227 -6.02 -12.35 -5.54
N CYS A 228 -6.73 -12.23 -4.42
CA CYS A 228 -7.87 -13.10 -4.10
C CYS A 228 -9.14 -12.81 -4.93
N GLY A 229 -9.12 -11.80 -5.80
CA GLY A 229 -10.31 -11.35 -6.54
C GLY A 229 -11.31 -10.60 -5.67
N THR A 230 -10.88 -10.10 -4.52
CA THR A 230 -11.72 -9.35 -3.58
C THR A 230 -11.61 -7.86 -3.89
N PRO A 231 -12.68 -7.23 -4.40
CA PRO A 231 -12.67 -5.81 -4.75
C PRO A 231 -12.29 -4.95 -3.55
N THR A 232 -11.52 -3.89 -3.80
CA THR A 232 -11.02 -2.99 -2.76
C THR A 232 -11.66 -1.61 -2.87
N ILE A 233 -12.01 -1.03 -1.71
CA ILE A 233 -12.37 0.38 -1.56
C ILE A 233 -11.21 1.03 -0.78
N ALA A 234 -10.55 2.02 -1.39
CA ALA A 234 -9.37 2.63 -0.79
C ALA A 234 -9.29 4.14 -1.07
N TYR A 235 -8.55 4.86 -0.23
CA TYR A 235 -8.13 6.22 -0.57
C TYR A 235 -7.10 6.23 -1.70
N ALA A 236 -7.06 7.33 -2.46
CA ALA A 236 -6.22 7.52 -3.63
C ALA A 236 -4.76 7.81 -3.26
N ILE A 237 -4.13 6.88 -2.55
CA ILE A 237 -2.74 6.93 -2.10
C ILE A 237 -1.99 5.63 -2.44
N GLY A 238 -0.67 5.71 -2.51
CA GLY A 238 0.25 4.59 -2.68
C GLY A 238 -0.19 3.62 -3.77
N LEU A 239 -0.08 2.33 -3.45
CA LEU A 239 -0.45 1.24 -4.35
C LEU A 239 -1.92 1.27 -4.81
N ALA A 240 -2.83 1.91 -4.08
CA ALA A 240 -4.23 1.97 -4.50
C ALA A 240 -4.38 2.73 -5.83
N ARG A 241 -3.59 3.79 -6.04
CA ARG A 241 -3.55 4.57 -7.30
C ARG A 241 -3.17 3.69 -8.49
N ASP A 242 -2.29 2.73 -8.26
CA ASP A 242 -1.84 1.78 -9.26
C ASP A 242 -2.84 0.64 -9.47
N ALA A 243 -3.43 0.12 -8.39
CA ALA A 243 -4.11 -1.16 -8.42
C ALA A 243 -5.63 -1.04 -8.61
N VAL A 244 -6.26 0.06 -8.22
CA VAL A 244 -7.72 0.19 -8.17
C VAL A 244 -8.22 1.15 -9.25
N ILE A 245 -9.12 0.66 -10.10
CA ILE A 245 -9.82 1.45 -11.12
C ILE A 245 -11.31 1.45 -10.77
N ASN A 246 -11.87 2.66 -10.59
CA ASN A 246 -13.28 2.89 -10.31
C ASN A 246 -14.20 2.12 -11.26
N ASN A 247 -15.15 1.36 -10.71
CA ASN A 247 -16.13 0.52 -11.42
C ASN A 247 -15.54 -0.66 -12.23
N VAL A 248 -14.23 -0.81 -12.28
CA VAL A 248 -13.55 -1.87 -13.05
C VAL A 248 -12.97 -2.93 -12.12
N THR A 249 -12.22 -2.53 -11.10
CA THR A 249 -11.58 -3.45 -10.13
C THR A 249 -11.93 -3.17 -8.68
N GLY A 250 -12.51 -2.00 -8.41
CA GLY A 250 -12.93 -1.57 -7.07
C GLY A 250 -13.32 -0.10 -7.09
N PHE A 251 -13.13 0.58 -5.96
CA PHE A 251 -13.37 2.01 -5.82
C PHE A 251 -12.18 2.71 -5.16
N ILE A 252 -11.72 3.79 -5.79
CA ILE A 252 -10.66 4.65 -5.30
C ILE A 252 -11.19 6.07 -5.16
N VAL A 253 -11.05 6.63 -3.96
CA VAL A 253 -11.67 7.92 -3.59
C VAL A 253 -10.62 8.87 -3.00
N PRO A 254 -10.85 10.20 -3.02
CA PRO A 254 -9.90 11.14 -2.43
C PRO A 254 -9.61 10.84 -0.95
N PRO A 255 -8.37 11.06 -0.46
CA PRO A 255 -8.03 10.84 0.94
C PRO A 255 -8.97 11.55 1.91
N ALA A 256 -9.40 10.85 2.96
CA ALA A 256 -10.33 11.32 3.99
C ALA A 256 -11.74 11.73 3.51
N ASP A 257 -12.12 11.45 2.25
CA ASP A 257 -13.48 11.69 1.75
C ASP A 257 -14.43 10.56 2.20
N VAL A 258 -14.90 10.67 3.44
CA VAL A 258 -15.72 9.64 4.12
C VAL A 258 -17.06 9.38 3.41
N ASP A 259 -17.63 10.40 2.77
CA ASP A 259 -18.87 10.28 2.02
C ASP A 259 -18.67 9.39 0.79
N LYS A 260 -17.65 9.66 -0.03
CA LYS A 260 -17.36 8.82 -1.19
C LYS A 260 -16.88 7.43 -0.81
N PHE A 261 -16.17 7.31 0.31
CA PHE A 261 -15.77 6.01 0.83
C PHE A 261 -17.01 5.16 1.20
N ALA A 262 -17.99 5.76 1.88
CA ALA A 262 -19.27 5.13 2.18
C ALA A 262 -20.06 4.75 0.91
N GLU A 263 -20.10 5.63 -0.10
CA GLU A 263 -20.75 5.32 -1.39
C GLU A 263 -20.05 4.19 -2.14
N GLY A 264 -18.71 4.12 -2.09
CA GLY A 264 -17.94 3.01 -2.67
C GLY A 264 -18.27 1.67 -2.01
N ILE A 265 -18.37 1.64 -0.67
CA ILE A 265 -18.81 0.43 0.05
C ILE A 265 -20.24 0.07 -0.35
N LYS A 266 -21.16 1.05 -0.33
CA LYS A 266 -22.57 0.87 -0.69
C LYS A 266 -22.73 0.28 -2.09
N ALA A 267 -21.99 0.82 -3.06
CA ALA A 267 -22.03 0.37 -4.45
C ALA A 267 -21.69 -1.11 -4.58
N VAL A 268 -20.69 -1.61 -3.83
CA VAL A 268 -20.32 -3.04 -3.86
C VAL A 268 -21.34 -3.92 -3.11
N VAL A 269 -21.79 -3.53 -1.93
CA VAL A 269 -22.74 -4.36 -1.15
C VAL A 269 -24.14 -4.42 -1.78
N GLN A 270 -24.52 -3.44 -2.60
CA GLN A 270 -25.78 -3.45 -3.35
C GLN A 270 -25.61 -3.99 -4.78
N MET A 271 -24.41 -4.36 -5.19
CA MET A 271 -24.11 -4.76 -6.56
C MET A 271 -24.81 -6.08 -6.92
N PRO A 272 -25.50 -6.17 -8.08
CA PRO A 272 -26.06 -7.42 -8.57
C PRO A 272 -24.97 -8.49 -8.75
N ALA A 273 -25.31 -9.75 -8.49
CA ALA A 273 -24.33 -10.85 -8.45
C ALA A 273 -23.50 -10.99 -9.75
N GLY A 274 -24.10 -10.78 -10.92
CA GLY A 274 -23.40 -10.86 -12.21
C GLY A 274 -22.40 -9.73 -12.43
N GLU A 275 -22.74 -8.52 -11.98
CA GLU A 275 -21.83 -7.36 -12.02
C GLU A 275 -20.69 -7.53 -11.03
N TYR A 276 -21.00 -7.98 -9.80
CA TYR A 276 -19.99 -8.28 -8.78
C TYR A 276 -19.01 -9.35 -9.25
N ALA A 277 -19.50 -10.43 -9.85
CA ALA A 277 -18.64 -11.48 -10.40
C ALA A 277 -17.69 -10.95 -11.49
N SER A 278 -18.15 -9.98 -12.28
CA SER A 278 -17.33 -9.33 -13.30
C SER A 278 -16.30 -8.39 -12.70
N LEU A 279 -16.67 -7.60 -11.68
CA LEU A 279 -15.77 -6.75 -10.90
C LEU A 279 -14.65 -7.58 -10.24
N SER A 280 -15.03 -8.68 -9.57
CA SER A 280 -14.11 -9.60 -8.90
C SER A 280 -13.10 -10.24 -9.86
N ARG A 281 -13.57 -10.73 -11.03
CA ARG A 281 -12.66 -11.28 -12.06
C ARG A 281 -11.67 -10.26 -12.58
N ARG A 282 -12.13 -9.03 -12.88
CA ARG A 282 -11.24 -7.96 -13.35
C ARG A 282 -10.26 -7.51 -12.28
N CYS A 283 -10.70 -7.47 -11.02
CA CYS A 283 -9.84 -7.22 -9.87
C CYS A 283 -8.69 -8.23 -9.83
N HIS A 284 -9.00 -9.53 -9.85
CA HIS A 284 -8.00 -10.59 -9.88
C HIS A 284 -7.05 -10.48 -11.08
N GLN A 285 -7.60 -10.32 -12.29
CA GLN A 285 -6.79 -10.23 -13.51
C GLN A 285 -5.80 -9.06 -13.44
N ARG A 286 -6.25 -7.90 -12.98
CA ARG A 286 -5.37 -6.74 -12.78
C ARG A 286 -4.28 -7.04 -11.76
N GLY A 287 -4.59 -7.77 -10.69
CA GLY A 287 -3.61 -8.22 -9.70
C GLY A 287 -2.48 -9.03 -10.34
N ILE A 288 -2.83 -10.02 -11.16
CA ILE A 288 -1.88 -10.86 -11.87
C ILE A 288 -1.05 -10.07 -12.88
N ASP A 289 -1.70 -9.21 -13.66
CA ASP A 289 -1.05 -8.39 -14.68
C ASP A 289 -0.05 -7.41 -14.05
N LEU A 290 -0.41 -6.81 -12.91
CA LEU A 290 0.37 -5.73 -12.30
C LEU A 290 1.37 -6.17 -11.21
N PHE A 291 1.20 -7.34 -10.61
CA PHE A 291 1.92 -7.65 -9.37
C PHE A 291 2.35 -9.12 -9.26
N SER A 292 2.51 -9.78 -10.42
CA SER A 292 3.07 -11.13 -10.45
C SER A 292 4.59 -11.13 -10.22
N GLU A 293 5.06 -12.12 -9.46
CA GLU A 293 6.48 -12.37 -9.21
C GLU A 293 7.27 -12.51 -10.52
N LYS A 294 6.70 -13.22 -11.51
CA LYS A 294 7.30 -13.41 -12.83
C LYS A 294 7.64 -12.08 -13.52
N ARG A 295 6.75 -11.08 -13.39
CA ARG A 295 6.99 -9.75 -13.94
C ARG A 295 8.08 -9.04 -13.17
N GLU A 296 8.02 -9.04 -11.84
CA GLU A 296 9.02 -8.34 -11.00
C GLU A 296 10.42 -8.92 -11.26
N LEU A 297 10.55 -10.25 -11.36
CA LEU A 297 11.81 -10.92 -11.69
C LEU A 297 12.34 -10.47 -13.04
N ALA A 298 11.51 -10.44 -14.09
CA ALA A 298 11.93 -10.02 -15.42
C ALA A 298 12.41 -8.55 -15.45
N GLU A 299 11.74 -7.65 -14.71
CA GLU A 299 12.16 -6.25 -14.58
C GLU A 299 13.50 -6.11 -13.82
N TYR A 300 13.73 -6.93 -12.79
CA TYR A 300 15.03 -6.97 -12.10
C TYR A 300 16.14 -7.57 -12.96
N GLU A 301 15.87 -8.63 -13.72
CA GLU A 301 16.84 -9.21 -14.65
C GLU A 301 17.28 -8.20 -15.71
N GLU A 302 16.32 -7.45 -16.28
CA GLU A 302 16.60 -6.35 -17.20
C GLU A 302 17.45 -5.27 -16.52
N LEU A 303 17.05 -4.80 -15.34
CA LEU A 303 17.78 -3.77 -14.58
C LEU A 303 19.22 -4.21 -14.28
N PHE A 304 19.43 -5.44 -13.82
CA PHE A 304 20.76 -5.94 -13.52
C PHE A 304 21.61 -6.07 -14.78
N ALA A 305 21.03 -6.54 -15.90
CA ALA A 305 21.74 -6.60 -17.17
C ALA A 305 22.18 -5.20 -17.65
N GLU A 306 21.34 -4.18 -17.49
CA GLU A 306 21.68 -2.77 -17.80
C GLU A 306 22.84 -2.25 -16.94
N LEU A 307 22.81 -2.51 -15.63
CA LEU A 307 23.83 -2.04 -14.68
C LEU A 307 25.18 -2.76 -14.83
N ILE A 308 25.17 -4.02 -15.29
CA ILE A 308 26.39 -4.76 -15.61
C ILE A 308 27.00 -4.25 -16.91
N LYS A 309 26.20 -3.99 -17.96
CA LYS A 309 26.71 -3.48 -19.25
C LYS A 309 27.33 -2.09 -19.13
N SER A 310 26.74 -1.19 -18.34
CA SER A 310 27.34 0.14 -18.11
C SER A 310 28.70 0.09 -17.41
N ASN A 311 29.09 -1.06 -16.86
CA ASN A 311 30.39 -1.30 -16.22
C ASN A 311 31.53 -1.57 -17.23
N GLY A 312 31.20 -1.87 -18.49
CA GLY A 312 32.16 -2.25 -19.52
C GLY A 312 32.75 -1.07 -20.32
N ASN A 313 32.14 0.12 -20.24
CA ASN A 313 32.54 1.29 -21.03
C ASN A 313 33.43 2.30 -20.27
N ASP A 314 33.64 2.11 -18.97
CA ASP A 314 34.48 2.96 -18.10
C ASP A 314 35.77 2.24 -17.63
N ARG A 315 36.21 1.19 -18.33
CA ARG A 315 37.50 0.51 -18.10
C ARG A 315 38.44 0.65 -19.28
#